data_AF-A0A2M7GIT4-F1
#
_entry.id   AF-A0A2M7GIT4-F1
#
_cell.length_a   1.000
_cell.length_b   1.000
_cell.length_c   1.000
_cell.angle_alpha   90.00
_cell.angle_beta   90.00
_cell.angle_gamma   90.00
#
_symmetry.space_group_name_H-M   'P 1'
#
loop_
_entity.id
_entity.type
_entity.pdbx_description
1 polymer ?
#
loop_
_entity_poly.entity_id
_entity_poly.type
_entity_poly.pdbx_seq_one_letter_code
_entity_poly.pdbx_strand_id
1 'polypeptide(L)'
;MSRRTWALPIPTKGLGPLETMTLILCLLAMPVQASEQLGLIFVYRSDCAASRAFSASLKAVTDHYHMAVLPVSLDDRRFTEWPGTVRNHGQAQALGIERVPFLALFDQTTGALAPIASRYLPPAHLEQRIAQTLEVLHEK
;
A
#
# COMPACT_ATOMS: atom_id res chain seq x y z
N MET A 1 -9.77 23.82 -19.81
CA MET A 1 -10.69 23.59 -18.69
C MET A 1 -11.44 22.27 -18.91
N SER A 2 -11.05 21.20 -18.21
CA SER A 2 -11.95 20.09 -17.86
C SER A 2 -11.23 19.18 -16.87
N ARG A 3 -11.47 19.40 -15.57
CA ARG A 3 -10.96 18.52 -14.50
C ARG A 3 -11.93 17.34 -14.41
N ARG A 4 -11.48 16.15 -14.79
CA ARG A 4 -12.18 14.91 -14.48
C ARG A 4 -11.82 14.51 -13.06
N THR A 5 -12.65 14.91 -12.10
CA THR A 5 -12.55 14.49 -10.70
C THR A 5 -13.00 13.04 -10.59
N TRP A 6 -12.06 12.11 -10.46
CA TRP A 6 -12.38 10.71 -10.16
C TRP A 6 -12.55 10.58 -8.64
N ALA A 7 -13.76 10.80 -8.14
CA ALA A 7 -14.13 10.41 -6.78
C ALA A 7 -14.46 8.91 -6.81
N LEU A 8 -13.63 8.08 -6.17
CA LEU A 8 -13.98 6.68 -5.96
C LEU A 8 -15.07 6.58 -4.88
N PRO A 9 -16.10 5.74 -5.06
CA PRO A 9 -17.14 5.56 -4.06
C PRO A 9 -16.58 4.81 -2.85
N ILE A 10 -16.70 5.42 -1.67
CA ILE A 10 -16.39 4.82 -0.38
C ILE A 10 -17.47 3.76 -0.11
N PRO A 11 -17.15 2.46 0.09
CA PRO A 11 -18.16 1.48 0.44
C PRO A 11 -18.65 1.72 1.88
N THR A 12 -19.85 2.29 1.99
CA THR A 12 -20.60 2.46 3.25
C THR A 12 -21.22 1.13 3.65
N LYS A 13 -20.43 0.19 4.18
CA LYS A 13 -21.00 -0.99 4.83
C LYS A 13 -20.21 -1.41 6.08
N GLY A 14 -20.63 -0.81 7.19
CA GLY A 14 -20.58 -1.31 8.56
C GLY A 14 -19.35 -2.09 9.00
N LEU A 15 -18.28 -1.37 9.40
CA LEU A 15 -17.32 -1.87 10.38
C LEU A 15 -17.77 -1.38 11.77
N GLY A 16 -17.84 -2.29 12.74
CA GLY A 16 -18.23 -1.96 14.11
C GLY A 16 -17.25 -0.99 14.79
N PRO A 17 -17.68 -0.25 15.83
CA PRO A 17 -16.92 0.84 16.44
C PRO A 17 -15.59 0.42 17.09
N LEU A 18 -15.36 -0.87 17.33
CA LEU A 18 -14.12 -1.40 17.89
C LEU A 18 -13.07 -1.78 16.82
N GLU A 19 -13.51 -2.14 15.60
CA GLU A 19 -12.62 -2.59 14.50
C GLU A 19 -11.91 -1.41 13.81
N THR A 20 -12.56 -0.25 13.76
CA THR A 20 -11.99 1.00 13.24
C THR A 20 -10.85 1.52 14.12
N MET A 21 -10.92 1.25 15.45
CA MET A 21 -9.89 1.68 16.40
C MET A 21 -8.58 0.90 16.22
N THR A 22 -8.64 -0.40 15.89
CA THR A 22 -7.44 -1.22 15.64
C THR A 22 -6.70 -0.81 14.35
N LEU A 23 -7.43 -0.45 13.30
CA LEU A 23 -6.82 0.04 12.05
C LEU A 23 -6.07 1.34 12.26
N ILE A 24 -6.71 2.29 12.93
CA ILE A 24 -6.10 3.58 13.28
C ILE A 24 -4.90 3.37 14.21
N LEU A 25 -4.99 2.48 15.20
CA LEU A 25 -3.89 2.21 16.12
C LEU A 25 -2.69 1.50 15.46
N CYS A 26 -2.91 0.56 14.55
CA CYS A 26 -1.83 -0.08 13.78
C CYS A 26 -1.14 0.89 12.82
N LEU A 27 -1.88 1.85 12.24
CA LEU A 27 -1.33 2.89 11.38
C LEU A 27 -0.54 3.94 12.16
N LEU A 28 -0.94 4.25 13.39
CA LEU A 28 -0.27 5.21 14.28
C LEU A 28 0.96 4.63 15.02
N ALA A 29 1.13 3.31 15.07
CA ALA A 29 2.23 2.65 15.78
C ALA A 29 3.54 2.53 14.96
N MET A 30 3.62 3.13 13.77
CA MET A 30 4.84 3.17 12.96
C MET A 30 5.77 4.29 13.46
N PRO A 31 6.98 4.01 13.99
CA PRO A 31 7.88 5.06 14.44
C PRO A 31 8.55 5.69 13.22
N VAL A 32 8.09 6.89 12.89
CA VAL A 32 8.45 7.63 11.68
C VAL A 32 9.03 8.97 12.16
N GLN A 33 10.36 9.10 12.14
CA GLN A 33 11.09 10.35 12.42
C GLN A 33 11.25 11.28 11.19
N ALA A 34 10.31 12.23 11.09
CA ALA A 34 10.38 13.52 10.39
C ALA A 34 10.36 13.50 8.84
N SER A 35 9.32 14.12 8.27
CA SER A 35 8.87 14.15 6.85
C SER A 35 7.97 12.98 6.40
N GLU A 36 7.62 12.10 7.35
CA GLU A 36 7.43 10.68 7.12
C GLU A 36 5.96 10.22 7.25
N GLN A 37 5.01 10.98 6.71
CA GLN A 37 3.57 10.66 6.82
C GLN A 37 3.07 9.71 5.73
N LEU A 38 3.93 9.38 4.76
CA LEU A 38 3.61 8.54 3.61
C LEU A 38 4.25 7.16 3.77
N GLY A 39 3.44 6.12 3.91
CA GLY A 39 3.86 4.71 3.89
C GLY A 39 3.45 4.01 2.61
N LEU A 40 4.07 2.87 2.28
CA LEU A 40 3.64 2.02 1.17
C LEU A 40 2.80 0.85 1.68
N ILE A 41 1.67 0.56 1.04
CA ILE A 41 0.91 -0.66 1.29
C ILE A 41 1.09 -1.61 0.12
N PHE A 42 1.61 -2.81 0.39
CA PHE A 42 1.82 -3.85 -0.60
C PHE A 42 0.90 -5.04 -0.32
N VAL A 43 -0.13 -5.23 -1.15
CA VAL A 43 -1.07 -6.35 -1.03
C VAL A 43 -0.72 -7.45 -2.02
N TYR A 44 -0.60 -8.68 -1.52
CA TYR A 44 -0.11 -9.81 -2.31
C TYR A 44 -0.70 -11.16 -1.92
N ARG A 45 -0.39 -12.16 -2.75
CA ARG A 45 -0.61 -13.59 -2.45
C ARG A 45 0.68 -14.37 -2.68
N SER A 46 0.99 -15.32 -1.80
CA SER A 46 2.25 -16.08 -1.92
C SER A 46 2.27 -17.09 -3.07
N ASP A 47 1.08 -17.56 -3.48
CA ASP A 47 0.87 -18.50 -4.59
C ASP A 47 0.83 -17.81 -5.97
N CYS A 48 0.94 -16.48 -6.01
CA CYS A 48 0.96 -15.70 -7.25
C CYS A 48 2.38 -15.40 -7.72
N ALA A 49 2.77 -15.91 -8.89
CA ALA A 49 4.11 -15.68 -9.47
C ALA A 49 4.42 -14.19 -9.71
N ALA A 50 3.44 -13.41 -10.18
CA ALA A 50 3.59 -11.97 -10.37
C ALA A 50 3.81 -11.23 -9.04
N SER A 51 3.15 -11.66 -7.97
CA SER A 51 3.35 -11.09 -6.64
C SER A 51 4.75 -11.36 -6.11
N ARG A 52 5.27 -12.58 -6.32
CA ARG A 52 6.64 -12.94 -5.93
C ARG A 52 7.69 -12.14 -6.70
N ALA A 53 7.53 -11.99 -8.01
CA ALA A 53 8.44 -11.18 -8.81
C ALA A 53 8.38 -9.70 -8.40
N PHE A 54 7.19 -9.17 -8.15
CA PHE A 54 7.02 -7.78 -7.71
C PHE A 54 7.59 -7.54 -6.32
N SER A 55 7.47 -8.51 -5.42
CA SER A 55 8.07 -8.49 -4.08
C SER A 55 9.57 -8.22 -4.13
N ALA A 56 10.29 -8.96 -4.99
CA ALA A 56 11.72 -8.77 -5.20
C ALA A 56 12.06 -7.38 -5.76
N SER A 57 11.30 -6.90 -6.76
CA SER A 57 11.48 -5.55 -7.30
C SER A 57 11.24 -4.47 -6.25
N LEU A 58 10.17 -4.61 -5.46
CA LEU A 58 9.80 -3.65 -4.43
C LEU A 58 10.86 -3.61 -3.34
N LYS A 59 11.36 -4.77 -2.88
CA LYS A 59 12.41 -4.84 -1.87
C LYS A 59 13.69 -4.14 -2.31
N ALA A 60 14.09 -4.30 -3.58
CA ALA A 60 15.27 -3.63 -4.12
C ALA A 60 15.15 -2.09 -4.07
N VAL A 61 13.97 -1.56 -4.40
CA VAL A 61 13.71 -0.11 -4.34
C VAL A 61 13.63 0.37 -2.89
N THR A 62 12.88 -0.34 -2.03
CA THR A 62 12.64 0.10 -0.65
C THR A 62 13.90 0.03 0.21
N ASP A 63 14.78 -0.93 -0.05
CA ASP A 63 16.08 -1.02 0.63
C ASP A 63 17.01 0.10 0.19
N HIS A 64 16.95 0.50 -1.08
CA HIS A 64 17.78 1.59 -1.61
C HIS A 64 17.37 2.95 -1.04
N TYR A 65 16.05 3.19 -0.88
CA TYR A 65 15.51 4.47 -0.43
C TYR A 65 15.02 4.49 1.02
N HIS A 66 15.25 3.41 1.78
CA HIS A 66 14.79 3.26 3.17
C HIS A 66 13.28 3.51 3.36
N MET A 67 12.46 3.08 2.39
CA MET A 67 11.01 3.30 2.43
C MET A 67 10.31 2.29 3.35
N ALA A 68 9.37 2.78 4.17
CA ALA A 68 8.50 1.94 4.97
C ALA A 68 7.42 1.26 4.11
N VAL A 69 7.31 -0.06 4.23
CA VAL A 69 6.29 -0.87 3.55
C VAL A 69 5.49 -1.64 4.59
N LEU A 70 4.17 -1.62 4.45
CA LEU A 70 3.21 -2.49 5.12
C LEU A 70 2.80 -3.62 4.14
N PRO A 71 3.40 -4.80 4.24
CA PRO A 71 3.01 -5.95 3.44
C PRO A 71 1.74 -6.59 4.01
N VAL A 72 0.76 -6.85 3.15
CA VAL A 72 -0.53 -7.49 3.50
C VAL A 72 -0.72 -8.74 2.65
N SER A 73 -0.82 -9.90 3.29
CA SER A 73 -1.05 -11.18 2.62
C SER A 73 -2.54 -11.51 2.60
N LEU A 74 -3.07 -11.88 1.43
CA LEU A 74 -4.45 -12.37 1.29
C LEU A 74 -4.60 -13.87 1.56
N ASP A 75 -3.50 -14.63 1.58
CA ASP A 75 -3.47 -16.09 1.74
C ASP A 75 -2.79 -16.53 3.05
N ASP A 76 -2.53 -15.58 3.95
CA ASP A 76 -1.85 -15.75 5.23
C ASP A 76 -0.43 -16.36 5.16
N ARG A 77 0.22 -16.19 4.01
CA ARG A 77 1.58 -16.65 3.81
C ARG A 77 2.47 -15.45 3.59
N ARG A 78 3.55 -15.38 4.37
CA ARG A 78 4.55 -14.31 4.26
C ARG A 78 5.70 -14.70 3.34
N PHE A 79 6.17 -13.74 2.55
CA PHE A 79 7.48 -13.86 1.92
C PHE A 79 8.59 -13.60 2.94
N THR A 80 9.76 -14.22 2.73
CA THR A 80 10.91 -14.12 3.66
C THR A 80 11.42 -12.69 3.79
N GLU A 81 11.40 -11.93 2.69
CA GLU A 81 11.78 -10.53 2.62
C GLU A 81 10.82 -9.57 3.36
N TRP A 82 9.62 -10.05 3.74
CA TRP A 82 8.58 -9.26 4.41
C TRP A 82 8.16 -9.90 5.75
N PRO A 83 9.05 -9.95 6.76
CA PRO A 83 8.77 -10.61 8.03
C PRO A 83 7.61 -9.97 8.82
N GLY A 84 7.39 -8.66 8.63
CA GLY A 84 6.28 -7.88 9.21
C GLY A 84 4.96 -7.96 8.44
N THR A 85 4.76 -8.99 7.61
CA THR A 85 3.51 -9.17 6.85
C THR A 85 2.32 -9.30 7.80
N VAL A 86 1.29 -8.50 7.53
CA VAL A 86 0.00 -8.54 8.22
C VAL A 86 -0.98 -9.40 7.41
N ARG A 87 -1.80 -10.18 8.13
CA ARG A 87 -2.89 -10.95 7.52
C ARG A 87 -4.01 -10.02 7.07
N ASN A 88 -4.56 -10.25 5.88
CA ASN A 88 -5.79 -9.57 5.46
C ASN A 88 -7.01 -10.08 6.25
N HIS A 89 -7.64 -9.21 7.04
CA HIS A 89 -8.90 -9.43 7.74
C HIS A 89 -10.10 -8.73 7.07
N GLY A 90 -9.91 -8.17 5.87
CA GLY A 90 -10.92 -7.34 5.21
C GLY A 90 -10.41 -5.97 4.79
N GLN A 91 -9.16 -5.62 5.14
CA GLN A 91 -8.57 -4.33 4.76
C GLN A 91 -8.52 -4.21 3.24
N ALA A 92 -8.06 -5.25 2.53
CA ALA A 92 -7.98 -5.20 1.07
C ALA A 92 -9.35 -4.98 0.42
N GLN A 93 -10.41 -5.60 0.94
CA GLN A 93 -11.78 -5.45 0.45
C GLN A 93 -12.34 -4.07 0.76
N ALA A 94 -12.11 -3.55 1.98
CA ALA A 94 -12.54 -2.20 2.37
C ALA A 94 -11.88 -1.12 1.50
N LEU A 95 -10.66 -1.38 1.02
CA LEU A 95 -9.90 -0.50 0.14
C LEU A 95 -10.18 -0.71 -1.35
N GLY A 96 -11.09 -1.62 -1.72
CA GLY A 96 -11.45 -1.90 -3.11
C GLY A 96 -10.32 -2.56 -3.92
N ILE A 97 -9.43 -3.30 -3.27
CA ILE A 97 -8.30 -3.95 -3.92
C ILE A 97 -8.75 -5.29 -4.52
N GLU A 98 -8.91 -5.32 -5.84
CA GLU A 98 -9.45 -6.47 -6.56
C GLU A 98 -8.38 -7.42 -7.13
N ARG A 99 -7.15 -6.92 -7.35
CA ARG A 99 -6.09 -7.67 -8.05
C ARG A 99 -4.74 -7.51 -7.35
N VAL A 100 -3.96 -8.59 -7.34
CA VAL A 100 -2.59 -8.62 -6.80
C VAL A 100 -1.56 -8.90 -7.90
N PRO A 101 -0.31 -8.39 -7.79
CA PRO A 101 0.19 -7.52 -6.72
C PRO A 101 -0.44 -6.12 -6.79
N PHE A 102 -0.67 -5.50 -5.64
CA PHE A 102 -1.14 -4.12 -5.53
C PHE A 102 -0.21 -3.32 -4.63
N LEU A 103 0.20 -2.14 -5.10
CA LEU A 103 1.01 -1.19 -4.35
C LEU A 103 0.30 0.16 -4.38
N ALA A 104 0.16 0.77 -3.21
CA ALA A 104 -0.34 2.12 -3.05
C ALA A 104 0.51 2.90 -2.04
N LEU A 105 0.58 4.21 -2.23
CA LEU A 105 0.99 5.14 -1.19
C LEU A 105 -0.19 5.34 -0.24
N PHE A 106 0.10 5.31 1.05
CA PHE A 106 -0.83 5.55 2.13
C PHE A 106 -0.37 6.78 2.90
N ASP A 107 -1.24 7.79 2.95
CA ASP A 107 -1.06 8.96 3.78
C ASP A 107 -1.69 8.71 5.16
N GLN A 108 -0.85 8.68 6.19
CA GLN A 108 -1.28 8.45 7.57
C GLN A 108 -2.10 9.61 8.15
N THR A 109 -1.91 10.83 7.64
CA THR A 109 -2.59 12.04 8.08
C THR A 109 -4.02 12.08 7.54
N THR A 110 -4.19 11.81 6.25
CA THR A 110 -5.50 11.90 5.57
C THR A 110 -6.23 10.55 5.47
N GLY A 111 -5.53 9.44 5.69
CA GLY A 111 -6.01 8.10 5.38
C GLY A 111 -6.15 7.84 3.88
N ALA A 112 -5.64 8.74 3.03
CA ALA A 112 -5.78 8.62 1.59
C ALA A 112 -4.85 7.53 1.04
N LEU A 113 -5.35 6.85 0.00
CA LEU A 113 -4.58 5.89 -0.77
C LEU A 113 -4.42 6.36 -2.21
N ALA A 114 -3.18 6.39 -2.68
CA ALA A 114 -2.84 6.65 -4.06
C ALA A 114 -2.29 5.36 -4.69
N PRO A 115 -3.06 4.68 -5.57
CA PRO A 115 -2.59 3.48 -6.25
C PRO A 115 -1.36 3.78 -7.13
N ILE A 116 -0.27 3.04 -6.91
CA ILE A 116 0.96 3.14 -7.70
C ILE A 116 0.95 2.07 -8.79
N ALA A 117 0.78 0.81 -8.42
CA ALA A 117 0.88 -0.33 -9.33
C ALA A 117 -0.10 -1.45 -8.97
N SER A 118 -0.61 -2.15 -9.98
CA SER A 118 -1.50 -3.32 -9.85
C SER A 118 -1.01 -4.52 -10.68
N ARG A 119 0.28 -4.51 -11.03
CA ARG A 119 0.95 -5.53 -11.85
C ARG A 119 2.44 -5.54 -11.53
N TYR A 120 3.12 -6.59 -11.97
CA TYR A 120 4.58 -6.63 -11.92
C TYR A 120 5.21 -5.45 -12.68
N LEU A 121 6.23 -4.84 -12.07
CA LEU A 121 7.11 -3.85 -12.67
C LEU A 121 8.56 -4.17 -12.29
N PRO A 122 9.53 -4.00 -13.21
CA PRO A 122 10.94 -4.06 -12.87
C PRO A 122 11.32 -2.87 -11.95
N PRO A 123 12.42 -2.98 -11.17
CA PRO A 123 12.79 -1.98 -10.16
C PRO A 123 12.82 -0.54 -10.67
N ALA A 124 13.49 -0.28 -11.80
CA ALA A 124 13.62 1.08 -12.36
C ALA A 124 12.27 1.70 -12.74
N HIS A 125 11.34 0.92 -13.30
CA HIS A 125 10.00 1.42 -13.60
C HIS A 125 9.15 1.61 -12.34
N LEU A 126 9.38 0.79 -11.31
CA LEU A 126 8.70 0.92 -10.03
C LEU A 126 9.12 2.19 -9.30
N GLU A 127 10.43 2.43 -9.23
CA GLU A 127 11.03 3.65 -8.68
C GLU A 127 10.46 4.90 -9.34
N GLN A 128 10.51 4.97 -10.68
CA GLN A 128 9.96 6.10 -11.42
C GLN A 128 8.48 6.34 -11.07
N ARG A 129 7.69 5.27 -10.93
CA ARG A 129 6.26 5.40 -10.65
C ARG A 129 5.98 5.83 -9.21
N ILE A 130 6.80 5.41 -8.25
CA ILE A 130 6.73 5.90 -6.87
C ILE A 130 7.04 7.40 -6.85
N ALA A 131 8.14 7.83 -7.47
CA ALA A 131 8.52 9.25 -7.54
C ALA A 131 7.41 10.13 -8.13
N GLN A 132 6.84 9.72 -9.27
CA GLN A 132 5.74 10.43 -9.91
C GLN A 132 4.49 10.53 -9.02
N THR A 133 4.21 9.50 -8.23
CA THR A 133 3.02 9.50 -7.36
C THR A 133 3.24 10.39 -6.12
N LEU A 134 4.47 10.45 -5.60
CA LEU A 134 4.84 11.34 -4.50
C LEU A 134 4.74 12.81 -4.91
N GLU A 135 5.21 13.17 -6.11
CA GLU A 135 5.08 14.53 -6.66
C GLU A 135 3.61 14.98 -6.71
N VAL A 136 2.72 14.12 -7.22
CA VAL A 136 1.29 14.40 -7.33
C VAL A 136 0.61 14.55 -5.95
N LEU A 137 1.10 13.84 -4.94
CA LEU A 137 0.58 13.96 -3.57
C LEU A 137 1.05 15.24 -2.88
N HIS A 138 2.29 15.69 -3.10
CA HIS A 138 2.80 16.93 -2.52
C HIS A 138 2.21 18.20 -3.14
N GLU A 139 1.62 18.10 -4.34
CA GLU A 139 1.01 19.24 -5.03
C GLU A 139 -0.45 19.51 -4.62
N LYS A 140 -0.98 18.76 -3.64
CA LYS A 140 -2.34 18.89 -3.08
C LYS A 140 -2.34 19.44 -1.66
#